data_AF-A0A8T6P0M7-F1
#
_entry.id   AF-A0A8T6P0M7-F1
#
_cell.length_a   1.000
_cell.length_b   1.000
_cell.length_c   1.000
_cell.angle_alpha   90.00
_cell.angle_beta   90.00
_cell.angle_gamma   90.00
#
_symmetry.space_group_name_H-M   'P 1'
#
loop_
_entity.id
_entity.type
_entity.pdbx_description
1 polymer ?
#
loop_
_entity_poly.entity_id
_entity_poly.type
_entity_poly.pdbx_seq_one_letter_code
_entity_poly.pdbx_strand_id
1 'polypeptide(L)'
;GLLKKMREEDIHIPVVLMTFYGSEEIAIEVFRLGVRDYVIKPFTDDELLDAIERALVETRLRRERDELERRLIETNRRLKQQIQDYGYILGLAAHLGHSDTYTIMTLLEGCAGQIGAKSLCLYLYQAGSLAESAAFGGTQADVQAVASHIARTRSAEAFQQSDELAAVGVPVLWHDRMMGILIADIPSDRVARHHLVMLQALADYLSVLVQRNNRGLDLH
;
A
#
# COMPACT_ATOMS: atom_id res chain seq x y z
N GLY A 1 -6.75 47.37 -5.08
CA GLY A 1 -5.85 47.14 -6.23
C GLY A 1 -6.08 45.75 -6.79
N LEU A 2 -5.84 45.55 -8.10
CA LEU A 2 -6.10 44.30 -8.82
C LEU A 2 -5.48 43.05 -8.16
N LEU A 3 -4.23 43.15 -7.71
CA LEU A 3 -3.53 42.06 -7.00
C LEU A 3 -4.24 41.59 -5.73
N LYS A 4 -4.78 42.53 -4.95
CA LYS A 4 -5.53 42.24 -3.73
C LYS A 4 -6.81 41.45 -4.05
N LYS A 5 -7.49 41.83 -5.13
CA LYS A 5 -8.72 41.17 -5.61
C LYS A 5 -8.44 39.76 -6.15
N MET A 6 -7.36 39.59 -6.92
CA MET A 6 -6.93 38.25 -7.40
C MET A 6 -6.63 37.30 -6.24
N ARG A 7 -5.99 37.79 -5.17
CA ARG A 7 -5.72 36.99 -3.97
C ARG A 7 -7.00 36.66 -3.18
N GLU A 8 -7.93 37.60 -3.07
CA GLU A 8 -9.23 37.40 -2.41
C GLU A 8 -10.12 36.39 -3.17
N GLU A 9 -9.98 36.32 -4.50
CA GLU A 9 -10.71 35.38 -5.38
C GLU A 9 -9.95 34.05 -5.61
N ASP A 10 -8.86 33.81 -4.88
CA ASP A 10 -8.00 32.61 -4.99
C ASP A 10 -7.46 32.34 -6.42
N ILE A 11 -7.26 33.42 -7.19
CA ILE A 11 -6.76 33.36 -8.56
C ILE A 11 -5.24 33.24 -8.53
N HIS A 12 -4.74 32.04 -8.85
CA HIS A 12 -3.30 31.71 -8.89
C HIS A 12 -2.72 31.86 -10.30
N ILE A 13 -2.60 33.11 -10.76
CA ILE A 13 -1.90 33.44 -12.02
C ILE A 13 -0.59 34.14 -11.66
N PRO A 14 0.56 33.72 -12.22
CA PRO A 14 1.81 34.43 -12.01
C PRO A 14 1.71 35.87 -12.55
N VAL A 15 2.02 36.86 -11.71
CA VAL A 15 2.04 38.27 -12.11
C VAL A 15 3.47 38.76 -12.09
N VAL A 16 3.89 39.39 -13.20
CA VAL A 16 5.15 40.12 -13.32
C VAL A 16 4.82 41.62 -13.32
N LEU A 17 5.38 42.37 -12.37
CA LEU A 17 5.16 43.81 -12.28
C LEU A 17 6.12 44.56 -13.20
N MET A 18 5.65 45.59 -13.92
CA MET A 18 6.52 46.53 -14.61
C MET A 18 6.47 47.90 -13.92
N THR A 19 7.62 48.51 -13.63
CA THR A 19 7.69 49.81 -12.92
C THR A 19 8.74 50.76 -13.51
N PHE A 20 8.49 52.07 -13.44
CA PHE A 20 9.49 53.13 -13.70
C PHE A 20 10.18 53.62 -12.41
N TYR A 21 9.64 53.28 -11.23
CA TYR A 21 10.14 53.74 -9.94
C TYR A 21 11.07 52.70 -9.32
N GLY A 22 12.36 53.05 -9.24
CA GLY A 22 13.43 52.23 -8.65
C GLY A 22 13.58 52.40 -7.13
N SER A 23 12.49 52.46 -6.35
CA SER A 23 12.60 52.36 -4.89
C SER A 23 12.42 50.92 -4.45
N GLU A 24 13.42 50.38 -3.75
CA GLU A 24 13.37 49.04 -3.13
C GLU A 24 12.12 48.83 -2.26
N GLU A 25 11.61 49.92 -1.69
CA GLU A 25 10.41 49.94 -0.83
C GLU A 25 9.15 49.46 -1.55
N ILE A 26 8.97 49.82 -2.84
CA ILE A 26 7.82 49.37 -3.64
C ILE A 26 7.97 47.89 -4.01
N ALA A 27 9.19 47.43 -4.30
CA ALA A 27 9.44 46.03 -4.62
C ALA A 27 9.03 45.12 -3.45
N ILE A 28 9.40 45.48 -2.22
CA ILE A 28 9.04 44.73 -1.01
C ILE A 28 7.53 44.66 -0.80
N GLU A 29 6.82 45.77 -0.99
CA GLU A 29 5.36 45.81 -0.81
C GLU A 29 4.64 44.93 -1.85
N VAL A 30 5.16 44.90 -3.08
CA VAL A 30 4.58 44.13 -4.18
C VAL A 30 4.85 42.62 -4.05
N PHE A 31 6.02 42.21 -3.54
CA PHE A 31 6.27 40.81 -3.18
C PHE A 31 5.35 40.32 -2.05
N ARG A 32 5.05 41.17 -1.05
CA ARG A 32 4.05 40.85 0.00
C ARG A 32 2.64 40.68 -0.55
N LEU A 33 2.34 41.25 -1.72
CA LEU A 33 1.06 41.08 -2.41
C LEU A 33 1.02 39.87 -3.35
N GLY A 34 2.11 39.09 -3.45
CA GLY A 34 2.17 37.84 -4.21
C GLY A 34 2.59 38.01 -5.68
N VAL A 35 3.14 39.17 -6.05
CA VAL A 35 3.84 39.31 -7.34
C VAL A 35 5.12 38.50 -7.29
N ARG A 36 5.39 37.79 -8.38
CA ARG A 36 6.45 36.78 -8.44
C ARG A 36 7.77 37.34 -8.94
N ASP A 37 7.68 38.32 -9.83
CA ASP A 37 8.85 38.98 -10.37
C ASP A 37 8.51 40.42 -10.77
N TYR A 38 9.53 41.25 -10.94
CA TYR A 38 9.35 42.61 -11.44
C TYR A 38 10.43 42.99 -12.45
N VAL A 39 10.07 43.90 -13.36
CA VAL A 39 10.95 44.43 -14.41
C VAL A 39 10.92 45.96 -14.34
N ILE A 40 12.09 46.59 -14.32
CA ILE A 40 12.24 48.05 -14.27
C ILE A 40 12.33 48.59 -15.69
N LYS A 41 11.61 49.68 -15.99
CA LYS A 41 11.72 50.40 -17.26
C LYS A 41 12.84 51.45 -17.21
N PRO A 42 13.62 51.62 -18.31
CA PRO A 42 13.58 50.82 -19.54
C PRO A 42 14.21 49.43 -19.34
N PHE A 43 13.63 48.41 -19.96
CA PHE A 43 14.12 47.02 -19.95
C PHE A 43 14.46 46.56 -21.36
N THR A 44 15.26 45.50 -21.45
CA THR A 44 15.51 44.76 -22.70
C THR A 44 14.50 43.64 -22.91
N ASP A 45 14.36 43.17 -24.14
CA ASP A 45 13.49 42.02 -24.45
C ASP A 45 13.93 40.76 -23.69
N ASP A 46 15.25 40.56 -23.55
CA ASP A 46 15.83 39.42 -22.80
C ASP A 46 15.45 39.46 -21.31
N GLU A 47 15.53 40.63 -20.67
CA GLU A 47 15.14 40.80 -19.25
C GLU A 47 13.65 40.51 -19.00
N LEU A 48 12.80 40.87 -19.96
CA LEU A 48 11.37 40.56 -19.88
C LEU A 48 11.10 39.07 -20.09
N LEU A 49 11.75 38.46 -21.08
CA LEU A 49 11.61 37.02 -21.37
C LEU A 49 12.08 36.17 -20.19
N ASP A 50 13.20 36.52 -19.58
CA ASP A 50 13.75 35.88 -18.39
C ASP A 50 12.77 35.93 -17.20
N ALA A 51 12.14 37.08 -16.94
CA ALA A 51 11.15 37.23 -15.89
C ALA A 51 9.89 36.39 -16.15
N ILE A 52 9.45 36.31 -17.41
CA ILE A 52 8.32 35.47 -17.82
C ILE A 52 8.66 33.99 -17.64
N GLU A 53 9.84 33.55 -18.07
CA GLU A 53 10.25 32.15 -18.00
C GLU A 53 10.33 31.65 -16.56
N ARG A 54 10.97 32.42 -15.66
CA ARG A 54 11.00 32.10 -14.23
C ARG A 54 9.60 31.92 -13.64
N ALA A 55 8.69 32.85 -13.96
CA ALA A 55 7.34 32.82 -13.44
C ALA A 55 6.53 31.60 -13.95
N LEU A 56 6.77 31.17 -15.20
CA LEU A 56 6.14 29.99 -15.80
C LEU A 56 6.69 28.67 -15.24
N VAL A 57 8.02 28.55 -15.10
CA VAL A 57 8.67 27.35 -14.54
C VAL A 57 8.18 27.08 -13.12
N GLU A 58 8.14 28.11 -12.27
CA GLU A 58 7.68 27.97 -10.90
C GLU A 58 6.19 27.57 -10.83
N THR A 59 5.36 28.12 -11.71
CA THR A 59 3.93 27.75 -11.81
C THR A 59 3.77 26.28 -12.21
N ARG A 60 4.58 25.80 -13.15
CA ARG A 60 4.58 24.40 -13.57
C ARG A 60 4.99 23.47 -12.43
N LEU A 61 6.10 23.76 -11.76
CA LEU A 61 6.61 22.95 -10.64
C LEU A 61 5.58 22.87 -9.50
N ARG A 62 4.91 23.98 -9.18
CA ARG A 62 3.84 24.00 -8.17
C ARG A 62 2.66 23.10 -8.56
N ARG A 63 2.23 23.13 -9.82
CA ARG A 63 1.15 22.26 -10.33
C ARG A 63 1.53 20.78 -10.26
N GLU A 64 2.75 20.44 -10.67
CA GLU A 64 3.25 19.07 -10.62
C GLU A 64 3.30 18.56 -9.17
N ARG A 65 3.80 19.37 -8.23
CA ARG A 65 3.77 19.05 -6.80
C ARG A 65 2.34 18.81 -6.29
N ASP A 66 1.42 19.73 -6.59
CA ASP A 66 0.02 19.62 -6.12
C ASP A 66 -0.66 18.35 -6.66
N GLU A 67 -0.37 17.98 -7.91
CA GLU A 67 -0.87 16.75 -8.50
C GLU A 67 -0.27 15.50 -7.84
N LEU A 68 1.05 15.50 -7.59
CA LEU A 68 1.74 14.42 -6.89
C LEU A 68 1.22 14.24 -5.46
N GLU A 69 1.02 15.33 -4.71
CA GLU A 69 0.46 15.30 -3.36
C GLU A 69 -0.96 14.72 -3.35
N ARG A 70 -1.81 15.13 -4.30
CA ARG A 70 -3.18 14.57 -4.43
C ARG A 70 -3.13 13.07 -4.69
N ARG A 71 -2.30 12.62 -5.64
CA ARG A 71 -2.14 11.18 -5.96
C ARG A 71 -1.63 10.40 -4.75
N LEU A 72 -0.70 10.97 -3.98
CA LEU A 72 -0.16 10.34 -2.77
C LEU A 72 -1.25 10.19 -1.69
N ILE A 73 -2.05 11.22 -1.44
CA ILE A 73 -3.16 11.20 -0.47
C ILE A 73 -4.20 10.16 -0.88
N GLU A 74 -4.57 10.12 -2.16
CA GLU A 74 -5.53 9.15 -2.69
C GLU A 74 -5.02 7.71 -2.54
N THR A 75 -3.77 7.47 -2.91
CA THR A 75 -3.13 6.15 -2.78
C THR A 75 -3.05 5.72 -1.31
N ASN A 76 -2.66 6.62 -0.40
CA ASN A 76 -2.63 6.34 1.03
C ASN A 76 -4.02 6.05 1.60
N ARG A 77 -5.06 6.78 1.16
CA ARG A 77 -6.43 6.55 1.59
C ARG A 77 -6.92 5.19 1.12
N ARG A 78 -6.64 4.82 -0.15
CA ARG A 78 -6.97 3.50 -0.69
C ARG A 78 -6.26 2.38 0.06
N LEU A 79 -4.96 2.52 0.33
CA LEU A 79 -4.19 1.54 1.10
C LEU A 79 -4.72 1.40 2.53
N LYS A 80 -5.08 2.50 3.20
CA LYS A 80 -5.68 2.47 4.55
C LYS A 80 -7.04 1.78 4.56
N GLN A 81 -7.88 2.01 3.55
CA GLN A 81 -9.18 1.33 3.42
C GLN A 81 -8.99 -0.17 3.21
N GLN A 82 -8.07 -0.57 2.32
CA GLN A 82 -7.76 -1.99 2.11
C GLN A 82 -7.31 -2.67 3.42
N ILE A 83 -6.44 -2.03 4.21
CA ILE A 83 -6.01 -2.55 5.52
C ILE A 83 -7.20 -2.69 6.50
N GLN A 84 -8.14 -1.74 6.51
CA GLN A 84 -9.31 -1.78 7.40
C GLN A 84 -10.32 -2.85 6.98
N ASP A 85 -10.56 -3.02 5.67
CA ASP A 85 -11.42 -4.05 5.14
C ASP A 85 -10.90 -5.45 5.50
N TYR A 86 -9.57 -5.63 5.55
CA TYR A 86 -8.95 -6.87 6.01
C TYR A 86 -9.18 -7.14 7.50
N GLY A 87 -9.15 -6.12 8.35
CA GLY A 87 -9.40 -6.27 9.79
C GLY A 87 -10.84 -6.67 10.12
N TYR A 88 -11.82 -6.30 9.28
CA TYR A 88 -13.23 -6.56 9.53
C TYR A 88 -13.63 -8.03 9.34
N ILE A 89 -13.14 -8.68 8.27
CA ILE A 89 -13.39 -10.12 8.04
C ILE A 89 -12.62 -10.99 9.05
N LEU A 90 -11.37 -10.63 9.35
CA LEU A 90 -10.57 -11.29 10.38
C LEU A 90 -11.21 -11.15 11.78
N GLY A 91 -11.76 -9.98 12.09
CA GLY A 91 -12.44 -9.71 13.35
C GLY A 91 -13.77 -10.45 13.51
N LEU A 92 -14.56 -10.61 12.44
CA LEU A 92 -15.83 -11.35 12.48
C LEU A 92 -15.63 -12.85 12.77
N ALA A 93 -14.64 -13.49 12.14
CA ALA A 93 -14.36 -14.90 12.41
C ALA A 93 -13.88 -15.13 13.86
N ALA A 94 -13.14 -14.18 14.44
CA ALA A 94 -12.67 -14.24 15.82
C ALA A 94 -13.79 -14.22 16.89
N HIS A 95 -14.94 -13.60 16.57
CA HIS A 95 -16.07 -13.44 17.49
C HIS A 95 -17.08 -14.59 17.44
N LEU A 96 -16.98 -15.48 16.44
CA LEU A 96 -17.74 -16.71 16.41
C LEU A 96 -17.07 -17.67 17.40
N GLY A 97 -17.59 -17.75 18.62
CA GLY A 97 -17.10 -18.60 19.73
C GLY A 97 -17.21 -20.12 19.49
N HIS A 98 -16.78 -20.59 18.32
CA HIS A 98 -16.69 -22.00 17.93
C HIS A 98 -15.25 -22.50 18.13
N SER A 99 -15.05 -23.82 18.02
CA SER A 99 -13.73 -24.47 18.04
C SER A 99 -12.75 -23.75 17.11
N ASP A 100 -11.50 -23.56 17.55
CA ASP A 100 -10.42 -22.88 16.80
C ASP A 100 -10.29 -23.38 15.35
N THR A 101 -10.60 -24.66 15.10
CA THR A 101 -10.62 -25.28 13.77
C THR A 101 -11.63 -24.63 12.81
N TYR A 102 -12.83 -24.29 13.27
CA TYR A 102 -13.87 -23.68 12.43
C TYR A 102 -13.52 -22.24 12.09
N THR A 103 -12.94 -21.51 13.04
CA THR A 103 -12.45 -20.14 12.83
C THR A 103 -11.34 -20.12 11.79
N ILE A 104 -10.37 -21.02 11.88
CA ILE A 104 -9.30 -21.15 10.87
C ILE A 104 -9.90 -21.35 9.48
N MET A 105 -10.83 -22.30 9.33
CA MET A 105 -11.45 -22.56 8.02
C MET A 105 -12.18 -21.32 7.47
N THR A 106 -13.01 -20.67 8.29
CA THR A 106 -13.76 -19.46 7.88
C THR A 106 -12.83 -18.34 7.41
N LEU A 107 -11.67 -18.19 8.06
CA LEU A 107 -10.66 -17.21 7.69
C LEU A 107 -9.98 -17.53 6.36
N LEU A 108 -9.67 -18.81 6.12
CA LEU A 108 -9.11 -19.24 4.84
C LEU A 108 -10.09 -18.96 3.70
N GLU A 109 -11.37 -19.33 3.87
CA GLU A 109 -12.42 -19.09 2.86
C GLU A 109 -12.60 -17.60 2.56
N GLY A 110 -12.74 -16.77 3.61
CA GLY A 110 -12.91 -15.33 3.46
C GLY A 110 -11.71 -14.65 2.79
N CYS A 111 -10.50 -15.04 3.17
CA CYS A 111 -9.27 -14.51 2.57
C CYS A 111 -9.12 -14.94 1.11
N ALA A 112 -9.37 -16.21 0.80
CA ALA A 112 -9.30 -16.73 -0.56
C ALA A 112 -10.26 -15.98 -1.49
N GLY A 113 -11.50 -15.72 -1.04
CA GLY A 113 -12.47 -14.92 -1.79
C GLY A 113 -12.01 -13.49 -2.07
N GLN A 114 -11.35 -12.84 -1.10
CA GLN A 114 -10.87 -11.47 -1.26
C GLN A 114 -9.68 -11.34 -2.22
N ILE A 115 -8.74 -12.30 -2.21
CA ILE A 115 -7.59 -12.30 -3.12
C ILE A 115 -7.87 -12.99 -4.47
N GLY A 116 -9.09 -13.52 -4.65
CA GLY A 116 -9.47 -14.28 -5.83
C GLY A 116 -8.66 -15.55 -6.03
N ALA A 117 -8.25 -16.20 -4.93
CA ALA A 117 -7.50 -17.45 -4.99
C ALA A 117 -8.41 -18.63 -5.34
N LYS A 118 -7.88 -19.58 -6.12
CA LYS A 118 -8.51 -20.88 -6.39
C LYS A 118 -8.43 -21.80 -5.16
N SER A 119 -7.37 -21.65 -4.36
CA SER A 119 -7.14 -22.41 -3.14
C SER A 119 -6.39 -21.58 -2.10
N LEU A 120 -6.59 -21.89 -0.82
CA LEU A 120 -5.80 -21.35 0.28
C LEU A 120 -5.65 -22.43 1.37
N CYS A 121 -4.44 -22.95 1.51
CA CYS A 121 -4.14 -24.14 2.31
C CYS A 121 -3.12 -23.81 3.41
N LEU A 122 -3.45 -24.17 4.65
CA LEU A 122 -2.57 -24.09 5.81
C LEU A 122 -1.92 -25.46 6.06
N TYR A 123 -0.61 -25.51 5.97
CA TYR A 123 0.21 -26.66 6.34
C TYR A 123 0.99 -26.37 7.61
N LEU A 124 0.96 -27.28 8.58
CA LEU A 124 1.68 -27.17 9.84
C LEU A 124 2.67 -28.33 9.98
N TYR A 125 3.81 -28.06 10.63
CA TYR A 125 4.77 -29.11 10.96
C TYR A 125 4.22 -30.02 12.06
N GLN A 126 4.03 -31.29 11.72
CA GLN A 126 3.69 -32.38 12.63
C GLN A 126 4.76 -33.47 12.53
N ALA A 127 5.38 -33.80 13.66
CA ALA A 127 6.47 -34.78 13.74
C ALA A 127 7.61 -34.57 12.72
N GLY A 128 7.91 -33.32 12.35
CA GLY A 128 8.97 -32.96 11.40
C GLY A 128 8.57 -32.98 9.92
N SER A 129 7.30 -33.28 9.62
CA SER A 129 6.73 -33.24 8.26
C SER A 129 5.60 -32.21 8.17
N LEU A 130 5.39 -31.61 6.99
CA LEU A 130 4.23 -30.75 6.77
C LEU A 130 2.99 -31.60 6.57
N ALA A 131 1.97 -31.33 7.38
CA ALA A 131 0.65 -31.90 7.25
C ALA A 131 -0.36 -30.79 6.97
N GLU A 132 -1.34 -31.07 6.11
CA GLU A 132 -2.45 -30.15 5.88
C GLU A 132 -3.27 -30.04 7.15
N SER A 133 -3.37 -28.83 7.69
CA SER A 133 -4.14 -28.54 8.89
C SER A 133 -5.53 -28.01 8.58
N ALA A 134 -5.67 -27.24 7.50
CA ALA A 134 -6.93 -26.71 7.00
C ALA A 134 -6.75 -26.23 5.56
N ALA A 135 -7.79 -26.33 4.73
CA ALA A 135 -7.70 -25.93 3.34
C ALA A 135 -9.05 -25.46 2.79
N PHE A 136 -9.04 -24.34 2.09
CA PHE A 136 -10.05 -23.97 1.12
C PHE A 136 -9.58 -24.42 -0.27
N GLY A 137 -10.32 -25.32 -0.92
CA GLY A 137 -9.91 -25.92 -2.19
C GLY A 137 -8.71 -26.86 -2.03
N GLY A 138 -8.04 -27.20 -3.15
CA GLY A 138 -6.84 -28.02 -3.16
C GLY A 138 -5.71 -27.32 -3.90
N THR A 139 -4.50 -27.34 -3.34
CA THR A 139 -3.35 -26.70 -3.99
C THR A 139 -2.77 -27.56 -5.11
N GLN A 140 -2.37 -26.92 -6.20
CA GLN A 140 -1.60 -27.54 -7.28
C GLN A 140 -0.09 -27.33 -7.11
N ALA A 141 0.33 -26.60 -6.07
CA ALA A 141 1.72 -26.34 -5.78
C ALA A 141 2.46 -27.59 -5.34
N ASP A 142 3.75 -27.66 -5.66
CA ASP A 142 4.68 -28.49 -4.89
C ASP A 142 4.90 -27.85 -3.51
N VAL A 143 4.07 -28.27 -2.55
CA VAL A 143 4.08 -27.77 -1.16
C VAL A 143 5.48 -27.86 -0.55
N GLN A 144 6.21 -28.94 -0.81
CA GLN A 144 7.52 -29.18 -0.22
C GLN A 144 8.58 -28.24 -0.81
N ALA A 145 8.54 -28.01 -2.12
CA ALA A 145 9.45 -27.08 -2.80
C ALA A 145 9.22 -25.64 -2.32
N VAL A 146 7.95 -25.20 -2.28
CA VAL A 146 7.55 -23.87 -1.80
C VAL A 146 7.97 -23.71 -0.34
N ALA A 147 7.64 -24.68 0.53
CA ALA A 147 8.01 -24.63 1.94
C ALA A 147 9.52 -24.55 2.16
N SER A 148 10.30 -25.33 1.41
CA SER A 148 11.76 -25.33 1.52
C SER A 148 12.35 -23.98 1.16
N HIS A 149 11.77 -23.26 0.19
CA HIS A 149 12.19 -21.92 -0.17
C HIS A 149 11.82 -20.89 0.90
N ILE A 150 10.55 -20.89 1.30
CA ILE A 150 10.03 -19.97 2.32
C ILE A 150 10.71 -20.18 3.67
N ALA A 151 11.14 -21.40 4.00
CA ALA A 151 11.91 -21.68 5.21
C ALA A 151 13.27 -20.96 5.22
N ARG A 152 13.89 -20.74 4.06
CA ARG A 152 15.16 -20.02 3.92
C ARG A 152 14.97 -18.51 3.97
N THR A 153 13.98 -17.99 3.25
CA THR A 153 13.78 -16.55 3.09
C THR A 153 12.98 -15.92 4.22
N ARG A 154 12.08 -16.71 4.84
CA ARG A 154 11.16 -16.30 5.91
C ARG A 154 10.28 -15.12 5.53
N SER A 155 9.96 -15.00 4.24
CA SER A 155 9.13 -13.95 3.67
C SER A 155 8.09 -14.51 2.72
N ALA A 156 6.95 -13.83 2.60
CA ALA A 156 5.94 -14.14 1.60
C ALA A 156 6.48 -13.96 0.17
N GLU A 157 6.34 -14.98 -0.68
CA GLU A 157 6.86 -14.99 -2.05
C GLU A 157 5.94 -15.71 -3.02
N ALA A 158 5.97 -15.27 -4.29
CA ALA A 158 5.19 -15.85 -5.36
C ALA A 158 6.05 -16.79 -6.23
N PHE A 159 5.49 -17.93 -6.62
CA PHE A 159 6.15 -18.94 -7.44
C PHE A 159 5.29 -19.21 -8.67
N GLN A 160 5.87 -19.08 -9.87
CA GLN A 160 5.17 -19.44 -11.08
C GLN A 160 5.00 -20.96 -11.12
N GLN A 161 3.75 -21.46 -11.20
CA GLN A 161 3.46 -22.88 -11.40
C GLN A 161 3.21 -23.19 -12.88
N SER A 162 2.42 -22.33 -13.53
CA SER A 162 2.09 -22.38 -14.96
C SER A 162 1.81 -20.97 -15.48
N ASP A 163 1.55 -20.81 -16.77
CA ASP A 163 1.17 -19.52 -17.36
C ASP A 163 -0.12 -18.94 -16.73
N GLU A 164 -1.00 -19.80 -16.22
CA GLU A 164 -2.30 -19.40 -15.66
C GLU A 164 -2.33 -19.34 -14.13
N LEU A 165 -1.39 -19.98 -13.43
CA LEU A 165 -1.44 -20.13 -11.98
C LEU A 165 -0.08 -19.89 -11.30
N ALA A 166 -0.13 -19.19 -10.17
CA ALA A 166 1.03 -18.90 -9.33
C ALA A 166 0.73 -19.23 -7.87
N ALA A 167 1.74 -19.78 -7.18
CA ALA A 167 1.70 -20.13 -5.76
C ALA A 167 2.14 -18.95 -4.89
N VAL A 168 1.22 -18.54 -4.04
CA VAL A 168 1.25 -17.71 -2.83
C VAL A 168 1.93 -18.27 -1.59
N GLY A 169 3.25 -18.43 -1.49
CA GLY A 169 3.87 -19.05 -0.30
C GLY A 169 4.11 -18.06 0.83
N VAL A 170 3.62 -18.33 2.05
CA VAL A 170 3.77 -17.43 3.22
C VAL A 170 4.12 -18.21 4.49
N PRO A 171 5.18 -17.81 5.24
CA PRO A 171 5.57 -18.52 6.45
C PRO A 171 4.56 -18.27 7.58
N VAL A 172 4.21 -19.32 8.31
CA VAL A 172 3.46 -19.21 9.57
C VAL A 172 4.47 -19.30 10.71
N LEU A 173 4.69 -18.20 11.42
CA LEU A 173 5.72 -18.07 12.45
C LEU A 173 5.11 -17.81 13.82
N TRP A 174 5.68 -18.42 14.87
CA TRP A 174 5.37 -18.11 16.26
C TRP A 174 6.66 -17.82 17.04
N HIS A 175 6.84 -16.60 17.55
CA HIS A 175 8.06 -16.19 18.27
C HIS A 175 9.34 -16.60 17.52
N ASP A 176 9.37 -16.34 16.21
CA ASP A 176 10.47 -16.69 15.30
C ASP A 176 10.69 -18.20 15.03
N ARG A 177 9.83 -19.07 15.56
CA ARG A 177 9.78 -20.49 15.17
C ARG A 177 8.85 -20.66 13.98
N MET A 178 9.32 -21.39 12.95
CA MET A 178 8.45 -21.78 11.84
C MET A 178 7.49 -22.88 12.30
N MET A 179 6.20 -22.56 12.29
CA MET A 179 5.12 -23.50 12.60
C MET A 179 4.63 -24.22 11.35
N GLY A 180 4.76 -23.58 10.19
CA GLY A 180 4.27 -24.11 8.93
C GLY A 180 4.31 -23.11 7.79
N ILE A 181 3.46 -23.34 6.80
CA ILE A 181 3.32 -22.51 5.61
C ILE A 181 1.84 -22.38 5.22
N LEU A 182 1.48 -21.19 4.77
CA LEU A 182 0.22 -20.91 4.09
C LEU A 182 0.51 -20.81 2.59
N ILE A 183 -0.25 -21.52 1.76
CA ILE A 183 -0.10 -21.53 0.29
C ILE A 183 -1.41 -21.14 -0.37
N ALA A 184 -1.38 -20.12 -1.22
CA ALA A 184 -2.54 -19.66 -1.99
C ALA A 184 -2.32 -19.85 -3.49
N ASP A 185 -3.18 -20.55 -4.22
CA ASP A 185 -3.07 -20.57 -5.69
C ASP A 185 -3.89 -19.43 -6.29
N ILE A 186 -3.21 -18.48 -6.92
CA ILE A 186 -3.80 -17.27 -7.49
C ILE A 186 -3.56 -17.25 -9.00
N PRO A 187 -4.53 -16.81 -9.83
CA PRO A 187 -4.27 -16.59 -11.25
C PRO A 187 -3.03 -15.71 -11.47
N SER A 188 -2.10 -16.17 -12.31
CA SER A 188 -0.77 -15.54 -12.47
C SER A 188 -0.84 -14.06 -12.84
N ASP A 189 -1.80 -13.68 -13.68
CA ASP A 189 -2.07 -12.31 -14.12
C ASP A 189 -2.61 -11.39 -13.01
N ARG A 190 -3.06 -11.96 -11.89
CA ARG A 190 -3.65 -11.24 -10.76
C ARG A 190 -2.74 -11.11 -9.56
N VAL A 191 -1.61 -11.82 -9.51
CA VAL A 191 -0.70 -11.75 -8.36
C VAL A 191 -0.19 -10.33 -8.18
N ALA A 192 -0.41 -9.78 -6.99
CA ALA A 192 -0.02 -8.42 -6.65
C ALA A 192 0.56 -8.34 -5.24
N ARG A 193 1.41 -7.33 -4.99
CA ARG A 193 2.08 -7.14 -3.69
C ARG A 193 1.10 -7.11 -2.51
N HIS A 194 -0.11 -6.58 -2.69
CA HIS A 194 -1.11 -6.51 -1.62
C HIS A 194 -1.65 -7.90 -1.21
N HIS A 195 -1.64 -8.89 -2.11
CA HIS A 195 -1.99 -10.28 -1.76
C HIS A 195 -0.98 -10.87 -0.77
N LEU A 196 0.33 -10.64 -1.00
CA LEU A 196 1.39 -11.12 -0.10
C LEU A 196 1.25 -10.52 1.30
N VAL A 197 0.96 -9.22 1.38
CA VAL A 197 0.76 -8.52 2.67
C VAL A 197 -0.46 -9.06 3.40
N MET A 198 -1.57 -9.28 2.68
CA MET A 198 -2.78 -9.83 3.28
C MET A 198 -2.57 -11.26 3.79
N LEU A 199 -1.93 -12.12 2.99
CA LEU A 199 -1.63 -13.49 3.38
C LEU A 199 -0.66 -13.54 4.56
N GLN A 200 0.31 -12.63 4.65
CA GLN A 200 1.19 -12.50 5.82
C GLN A 200 0.40 -12.14 7.08
N ALA A 201 -0.48 -11.15 7.01
CA ALA A 201 -1.31 -10.77 8.15
C ALA A 201 -2.22 -11.92 8.61
N LEU A 202 -2.78 -12.68 7.66
CA LEU A 202 -3.53 -13.90 7.97
C LEU A 202 -2.64 -14.96 8.63
N ALA A 203 -1.45 -15.22 8.09
CA ALA A 203 -0.50 -16.18 8.66
C ALA A 203 -0.12 -15.83 10.11
N ASP A 204 0.12 -14.55 10.38
CA ASP A 204 0.41 -14.04 11.73
C ASP A 204 -0.77 -14.32 12.69
N TYR A 205 -2.00 -14.05 12.24
CA TYR A 205 -3.20 -14.32 13.02
C TYR A 205 -3.43 -15.83 13.25
N LEU A 206 -3.26 -16.65 12.21
CA LEU A 206 -3.38 -18.10 12.28
C LEU A 206 -2.37 -18.70 13.26
N SER A 207 -1.15 -18.14 13.35
CA SER A 207 -0.14 -18.61 14.32
C SER A 207 -0.65 -18.53 15.77
N VAL A 208 -1.40 -17.47 16.10
CA VAL A 208 -2.00 -17.27 17.43
C VAL A 208 -3.10 -18.31 17.68
N LEU A 209 -3.98 -18.54 16.70
CA LEU A 209 -5.07 -19.51 16.83
C LEU A 209 -4.56 -20.94 16.96
N VAL A 210 -3.58 -21.33 16.15
CA VAL A 210 -2.95 -22.67 16.21
C VAL A 210 -2.33 -22.89 17.59
N GLN A 211 -1.64 -21.88 18.13
CA GLN A 211 -1.03 -21.99 19.45
C GLN A 211 -2.05 -22.08 20.58
N ARG A 212 -3.20 -21.40 20.45
CA ARG A 212 -4.31 -21.50 21.41
C ARG A 212 -4.91 -22.90 21.41
N ASN A 213 -5.15 -23.47 20.22
CA ASN A 213 -5.72 -24.80 20.06
C ASN A 213 -4.82 -25.88 20.68
N ASN A 214 -3.51 -25.81 20.42
CA ASN A 214 -2.54 -26.76 20.99
C ASN A 214 -2.51 -26.74 22.53
N ARG A 215 -2.66 -25.57 23.16
CA ARG A 215 -2.70 -25.47 24.63
C ARG A 215 -4.00 -26.00 25.25
N GLY A 216 -5.11 -26.02 24.49
CA GLY A 216 -6.36 -26.62 24.93
C GLY A 216 -6.30 -28.15 25.02
N LEU A 217 -5.39 -28.79 24.25
CA LEU A 217 -5.19 -30.24 24.24
C LEU A 217 -4.34 -30.75 25.41
N ASP A 218 -3.51 -29.91 26.03
CA ASP A 218 -2.62 -30.28 27.17
C ASP A 218 -3.33 -30.21 28.56
N LEU A 219 -4.61 -29.83 28.60
CA LEU A 219 -5.38 -29.63 29.85
C LEU A 219 -6.42 -30.74 30.13
N HIS A 220 -6.31 -31.88 29.45
CA HIS A 220 -7.14 -33.08 29.66
C HIS A 220 -6.28 -34.32 29.87
#